data_AF-A0AA90SYI7-F1
#
_entry.id   AF-A0AA90SYI7-F1
#
_cell.length_a   1.000
_cell.length_b   1.000
_cell.length_c   1.000
_cell.angle_alpha   90.00
_cell.angle_beta   90.00
_cell.angle_gamma   90.00
#
_symmetry.space_group_name_H-M   'P 1'
#
loop_
_entity.id
_entity.type
_entity.pdbx_description
1 polymer ?
#
loop_
_entity_poly.entity_id
_entity_poly.type
_entity_poly.pdbx_seq_one_letter_code
_entity_poly.pdbx_strand_id
1 'polypeptide(L)'
;MSDVVSINIYFCSEQPERRVIEFLGSILGFAVESTDVPMENSKGFVMVMEYTEGYKQGFLISYPSNNEALLSPEQVAKKLSAKFDSQLLLEIEGRDDCWLHVTPDGLVKMRAIVYFDDGVGPVFE
;
A
#
# COMPACT_ATOMS: atom_id res chain seq x y z
N MET A 1 25.55 3.92 2.49
CA MET A 1 24.37 3.10 2.16
C MET A 1 23.22 4.08 1.98
N SER A 2 22.51 4.03 0.87
CA SER A 2 21.25 4.77 0.75
C SER A 2 20.20 4.06 1.59
N ASP A 3 19.55 4.79 2.50
CA ASP A 3 18.41 4.23 3.24
C ASP A 3 17.27 3.87 2.28
N VAL A 4 16.45 2.90 2.66
CA VAL A 4 15.29 2.46 1.88
C VAL A 4 14.04 2.93 2.61
N VAL A 5 13.12 3.55 1.86
CA VAL A 5 11.77 3.86 2.33
C VAL A 5 10.86 2.72 1.92
N SER A 6 9.98 2.31 2.83
CA SER A 6 8.98 1.27 2.59
C SER A 6 7.58 1.76 2.98
N ILE A 7 6.59 1.44 2.16
CA ILE A 7 5.17 1.69 2.40
C ILE A 7 4.45 0.37 2.25
N ASN A 8 3.73 -0.07 3.28
CA ASN A 8 2.98 -1.32 3.23
C ASN A 8 1.47 -1.05 3.31
N ILE A 9 0.75 -1.47 2.26
CA ILE A 9 -0.67 -1.19 2.07
C ILE A 9 -1.40 -2.49 1.79
N TYR A 10 -2.56 -2.68 2.41
CA TYR A 10 -3.41 -3.84 2.22
C TYR A 10 -4.75 -3.39 1.65
N PHE A 11 -5.21 -4.02 0.58
CA PHE A 11 -6.55 -3.81 0.00
C PHE A 11 -7.55 -4.82 0.55
N CYS A 12 -8.77 -4.35 0.83
CA CYS A 12 -9.84 -5.24 1.29
C CYS A 12 -10.30 -6.24 0.21
N SER A 13 -9.98 -5.97 -1.06
CA SER A 13 -10.27 -6.82 -2.22
C SER A 13 -9.09 -6.81 -3.18
N GLU A 14 -8.90 -7.91 -3.90
CA GLU A 14 -7.84 -8.02 -4.92
C GLU A 14 -7.99 -6.92 -5.99
N GLN A 15 -6.87 -6.33 -6.35
CA GLN A 15 -6.74 -5.32 -7.38
C GLN A 15 -5.88 -5.84 -8.53
N PRO A 16 -6.16 -5.43 -9.78
CA PRO A 16 -5.29 -5.74 -10.89
C PRO A 16 -3.92 -5.08 -10.70
N GLU A 17 -2.89 -5.89 -10.42
CA GLU A 17 -1.53 -5.45 -10.09
C GLU A 17 -0.98 -4.40 -11.06
N ARG A 18 -1.06 -4.66 -12.36
CA ARG A 18 -0.61 -3.70 -13.40
C ARG A 18 -1.24 -2.32 -13.23
N ARG A 19 -2.55 -2.25 -12.93
CA ARG A 19 -3.24 -0.97 -12.77
C ARG A 19 -2.79 -0.25 -11.49
N VAL A 20 -2.50 -1.00 -10.42
CA VAL A 20 -1.98 -0.45 -9.17
C VAL A 20 -0.58 0.13 -9.40
N ILE A 21 0.30 -0.62 -10.06
CA ILE A 21 1.69 -0.20 -10.36
C ILE A 21 1.74 1.03 -11.26
N GLU A 22 0.98 1.04 -12.35
CA GLU A 22 0.90 2.21 -13.24
C GLU A 22 0.37 3.44 -12.49
N PHE A 23 -0.62 3.27 -11.61
CA PHE A 23 -1.17 4.37 -10.84
C PHE A 23 -0.21 4.85 -9.74
N LEU A 24 0.48 3.94 -9.04
CA LEU A 24 1.54 4.24 -8.08
C LEU A 24 2.59 5.15 -8.73
N GLY A 25 3.01 4.84 -9.96
CA GLY A 25 3.97 5.68 -10.69
C GLY A 25 3.51 7.13 -10.83
N SER A 26 2.22 7.34 -11.12
CA SER A 26 1.65 8.69 -11.26
C SER A 26 1.58 9.47 -9.96
N ILE A 27 1.41 8.79 -8.81
CA ILE A 27 1.24 9.45 -7.50
C ILE A 27 2.53 9.54 -6.69
N LEU A 28 3.52 8.68 -6.96
CA LEU A 28 4.85 8.75 -6.37
C LEU A 28 5.76 9.73 -7.13
N GLY A 29 5.50 9.96 -8.42
CA GLY A 29 6.31 10.83 -9.29
C GLY A 29 7.49 10.13 -9.95
N PHE A 30 7.63 8.83 -9.78
CA PHE A 30 8.62 7.98 -10.42
C PHE A 30 8.04 6.59 -10.68
N ALA A 31 8.57 5.87 -11.67
CA ALA A 31 8.12 4.52 -11.97
C ALA A 31 8.52 3.54 -10.86
N VAL A 32 7.61 2.63 -10.53
CA VAL A 32 7.86 1.44 -9.71
C VAL A 32 7.53 0.21 -10.53
N GLU A 33 8.09 -0.93 -10.19
CA GLU A 33 7.87 -2.19 -10.89
C GLU A 33 7.62 -3.35 -9.92
N SER A 34 7.12 -4.46 -10.43
CA SER A 34 7.07 -5.74 -9.72
C SER A 34 7.67 -6.84 -10.59
N THR A 35 7.71 -8.07 -10.08
CA THR A 35 8.15 -9.23 -10.85
C THR A 35 7.29 -9.46 -12.10
N ASP A 36 5.97 -9.31 -11.99
CA ASP A 36 5.03 -9.60 -13.09
C ASP A 36 4.70 -8.37 -13.96
N VAL A 37 5.07 -7.18 -13.48
CA VAL A 37 4.88 -5.90 -14.21
C VAL A 37 6.20 -5.12 -14.21
N PRO A 38 7.15 -5.52 -15.08
CA PRO A 38 8.41 -4.79 -15.24
C PRO A 38 8.16 -3.41 -15.85
N MET A 39 8.91 -2.40 -15.38
CA MET A 39 8.78 -1.02 -15.86
C MET A 39 10.16 -0.43 -16.18
N GLU A 40 10.30 0.14 -17.38
CA GLU A 40 11.55 0.79 -17.75
C GLU A 40 11.88 1.97 -16.83
N ASN A 41 13.16 2.10 -16.47
CA ASN A 41 13.67 3.17 -15.60
C ASN A 41 13.03 3.21 -14.20
N SER A 42 12.51 2.08 -13.73
CA SER A 42 11.96 1.96 -12.37
C SER A 42 12.95 2.45 -11.31
N LYS A 43 12.42 3.13 -10.30
CA LYS A 43 13.13 3.67 -9.14
C LYS A 43 12.68 3.02 -7.83
N GLY A 44 11.72 2.11 -7.89
CA GLY A 44 11.22 1.38 -6.73
C GLY A 44 10.65 0.03 -7.13
N PHE A 45 10.49 -0.84 -6.14
CA PHE A 45 9.97 -2.18 -6.33
C PHE A 45 8.70 -2.36 -5.49
N VAL A 46 7.75 -3.11 -6.03
CA VAL A 46 6.49 -3.45 -5.40
C VAL A 46 6.42 -4.96 -5.28
N MET A 47 6.37 -5.45 -4.05
CA MET A 47 6.06 -6.84 -3.76
C MET A 47 4.57 -6.97 -3.51
N VAL A 48 3.92 -7.85 -4.27
CA VAL A 48 2.48 -8.12 -4.16
C VAL A 48 2.29 -9.46 -3.47
N MET A 49 1.40 -9.48 -2.49
CA MET A 49 1.05 -10.68 -1.71
C MET A 49 -0.47 -10.84 -1.68
N GLU A 50 -0.95 -12.07 -1.78
CA GLU A 50 -2.38 -12.41 -1.67
C GLU A 50 -2.63 -13.14 -0.36
N TYR A 51 -3.81 -12.92 0.23
CA TYR A 51 -4.19 -13.47 1.53
C TYR A 51 -5.58 -14.08 1.49
N THR A 52 -5.76 -15.22 2.15
CA THR A 52 -7.06 -15.89 2.24
C THR A 52 -7.96 -15.32 3.34
N GLU A 53 -7.40 -14.67 4.37
CA GLU A 53 -8.12 -14.09 5.50
C GLU A 53 -7.96 -12.56 5.56
N GLY A 54 -8.94 -11.87 6.17
CA GLY A 54 -8.91 -10.41 6.28
C GLY A 54 -8.88 -9.69 4.92
N TYR A 55 -7.95 -8.74 4.79
CA TYR A 55 -7.71 -7.96 3.58
C TYR A 55 -6.92 -8.80 2.57
N LYS A 56 -7.41 -8.84 1.33
CA LYS A 56 -7.06 -9.88 0.35
C LYS A 56 -5.73 -9.69 -0.36
N GLN A 57 -5.17 -8.48 -0.37
CA GLN A 57 -3.96 -8.22 -1.13
C GLN A 57 -3.08 -7.16 -0.48
N GLY A 58 -1.81 -7.47 -0.27
CA GLY A 58 -0.78 -6.57 0.23
C GLY A 58 0.13 -6.05 -0.87
N PHE A 59 0.54 -4.78 -0.76
CA PHE A 59 1.52 -4.11 -1.61
C PHE A 59 2.58 -3.49 -0.71
N LEU A 60 3.78 -4.09 -0.71
CA LEU A 60 4.97 -3.51 -0.10
C LEU A 60 5.74 -2.76 -1.18
N ILE A 61 5.73 -1.43 -1.08
CA ILE A 61 6.38 -0.51 -2.01
C ILE A 61 7.67 -0.04 -1.38
N SER A 62 8.82 -0.32 -2.01
CA SER A 62 10.14 0.04 -1.50
C SER A 62 10.92 0.86 -2.53
N TYR A 63 11.56 1.94 -2.09
CA TYR A 63 12.39 2.79 -2.95
C TYR A 63 13.53 3.47 -2.16
N PRO A 64 14.63 3.86 -2.83
CA PRO A 64 15.71 4.62 -2.21
C PRO A 64 15.24 5.95 -1.61
N SER A 65 15.73 6.30 -0.42
CA SER A 65 15.35 7.53 0.30
C SER A 65 15.75 8.83 -0.39
N ASN A 66 16.68 8.77 -1.35
CA ASN A 66 17.05 9.93 -2.19
C ASN A 66 16.05 10.20 -3.32
N ASN A 67 15.07 9.32 -3.53
CA ASN A 67 13.91 9.60 -4.38
C ASN A 67 12.82 10.24 -3.50
N GLU A 68 12.65 11.55 -3.60
CA GLU A 68 11.56 12.24 -2.93
C GLU A 68 10.23 11.88 -3.61
N ALA A 69 9.42 11.06 -2.94
CA ALA A 69 8.05 10.79 -3.37
C ALA A 69 7.21 12.07 -3.30
N LEU A 70 6.35 12.28 -4.29
CA LEU A 70 5.47 13.46 -4.35
C LEU A 70 4.47 13.53 -3.19
N LEU A 71 4.11 12.37 -2.62
CA LEU A 71 3.05 12.23 -1.63
C LEU A 71 3.55 11.45 -0.41
N SER A 72 3.00 11.79 0.76
CA SER A 72 3.19 11.01 1.99
C SER A 72 2.51 9.64 1.89
N PRO A 73 2.91 8.64 2.69
CA PRO A 73 2.27 7.33 2.72
C PRO A 73 0.74 7.39 2.91
N GLU A 74 0.25 8.25 3.80
CA GLU A 74 -1.19 8.47 4.00
C GLU A 74 -1.87 9.03 2.74
N GLN A 75 -1.22 9.98 2.05
CA GLN A 75 -1.75 10.54 0.81
C GLN A 75 -1.76 9.49 -0.32
N VAL A 76 -0.74 8.63 -0.40
CA VAL A 76 -0.69 7.49 -1.32
C VAL A 76 -1.87 6.56 -1.06
N ALA A 77 -2.09 6.16 0.20
CA ALA A 77 -3.23 5.32 0.57
C ALA A 77 -4.58 5.97 0.23
N LYS A 78 -4.79 7.25 0.53
CA LYS A 78 -6.01 7.99 0.14
C LYS A 78 -6.25 7.96 -1.38
N LYS A 79 -5.20 8.22 -2.17
CA LYS A 79 -5.31 8.22 -3.64
C LYS A 79 -5.63 6.83 -4.17
N LEU A 80 -5.00 5.79 -3.64
CA LEU A 80 -5.28 4.40 -4.01
C LEU A 80 -6.71 4.00 -3.65
N SER A 81 -7.14 4.27 -2.42
CA SER A 81 -8.48 3.91 -1.93
C SER A 81 -9.56 4.52 -2.81
N ALA A 82 -9.44 5.82 -3.13
CA ALA A 82 -10.38 6.51 -4.00
C ALA A 82 -10.31 6.03 -5.46
N LYS A 83 -9.12 5.70 -5.98
CA LYS A 83 -8.94 5.27 -7.38
C LYS A 83 -9.55 3.89 -7.64
N PHE A 84 -9.42 2.98 -6.68
CA PHE A 84 -9.83 1.58 -6.80
C PHE A 84 -11.16 1.29 -6.12
N ASP A 85 -11.81 2.31 -5.56
CA ASP A 85 -13.07 2.18 -4.80
C ASP A 85 -13.01 1.06 -3.75
N SER A 86 -11.86 0.99 -3.05
CA SER A 86 -11.55 -0.08 -2.09
C SER A 86 -11.11 0.51 -0.76
N GLN A 87 -11.49 -0.13 0.34
CA GLN A 87 -10.91 0.16 1.63
C GLN A 87 -9.47 -0.34 1.68
N LEU A 88 -8.64 0.35 2.46
CA LEU A 88 -7.22 0.08 2.62
C LEU A 88 -6.82 0.11 4.09
N LEU A 89 -5.84 -0.72 4.44
CA LEU A 89 -5.00 -0.51 5.62
C LEU A 89 -3.65 -0.01 5.17
N LEU A 90 -3.14 1.02 5.83
CA LEU A 90 -1.76 1.48 5.74
C LEU A 90 -1.06 1.16 7.06
N GLU A 91 -0.04 0.31 6.98
CA GLU A 91 0.83 0.01 8.11
C GLU A 91 1.66 1.25 8.49
N ILE A 92 1.76 1.49 9.79
CA ILE A 92 2.50 2.61 10.35
C ILE A 92 3.70 2.04 11.10
N GLU A 93 4.90 2.41 10.65
CA GLU A 93 6.14 1.97 11.27
C GLU A 93 6.14 2.27 12.78
N GLY A 94 6.48 1.26 13.58
CA GLY A 94 6.51 1.35 15.05
C GLY A 94 5.13 1.26 15.72
N ARG A 95 4.07 0.87 15.00
CA ARG A 95 2.73 0.61 15.54
C ARG A 95 2.18 -0.73 15.05
N ASP A 96 2.53 -1.78 15.77
CA ASP A 96 2.17 -3.16 15.41
C ASP A 96 0.75 -3.54 15.85
N ASP A 97 0.05 -2.67 16.57
CA ASP A 97 -1.30 -2.92 17.10
C ASP A 97 -2.38 -2.04 16.45
N CYS A 98 -1.97 -1.00 15.73
CA CYS A 98 -2.89 -0.05 15.13
C CYS A 98 -2.38 0.57 13.83
N TRP A 99 -3.20 0.47 12.79
CA TRP A 99 -2.89 0.96 11.45
C TRP A 99 -3.91 1.99 10.97
N LEU A 100 -3.57 2.74 9.92
CA LEU A 100 -4.50 3.69 9.31
C LEU A 100 -5.46 2.93 8.39
N HIS A 101 -6.74 2.92 8.74
CA HIS A 101 -7.81 2.48 7.87
C HIS A 101 -8.30 3.65 7.02
N VAL A 102 -8.27 3.48 5.70
CA VAL A 102 -8.65 4.47 4.70
C VAL A 102 -9.80 3.93 3.88
N THR A 103 -10.87 4.71 3.73
CA THR A 103 -12.04 4.34 2.94
C THR A 103 -12.15 5.17 1.66
N PRO A 104 -12.89 4.69 0.64
CA PRO A 104 -12.95 5.34 -0.68
C PRO A 104 -13.46 6.79 -0.67
N ASP A 105 -14.31 7.13 0.31
CA ASP A 105 -14.83 8.49 0.54
C ASP A 105 -13.80 9.45 1.17
N GLY A 106 -12.60 8.96 1.47
CA GLY A 106 -11.50 9.75 2.04
C GLY A 106 -11.47 9.80 3.57
N LEU A 107 -12.36 9.09 4.26
CA LEU A 107 -12.27 8.96 5.71
C LEU A 107 -11.00 8.17 6.07
N VAL A 108 -10.28 8.68 7.08
CA VAL A 108 -9.08 8.06 7.63
C VAL A 108 -9.23 7.93 9.12
N LYS A 109 -9.01 6.73 9.63
CA LYS A 109 -9.14 6.43 11.06
C LYS A 109 -8.11 5.40 11.49
N MET A 110 -7.46 5.63 12.63
CA MET A 110 -6.66 4.60 13.28
C MET A 110 -7.57 3.46 13.74
N ARG A 111 -7.23 2.22 13.37
CA ARG A 111 -7.93 1.00 13.76
C ARG A 111 -6.97 0.02 14.39
N ALA A 112 -7.43 -0.64 15.44
CA ALA A 112 -6.77 -1.84 15.92
C ALA A 112 -6.78 -2.89 14.81
N ILE A 113 -5.73 -3.69 14.75
CA ILE A 113 -5.57 -4.75 13.75
C ILE A 113 -5.62 -6.13 14.41
N VAL A 114 -6.13 -7.09 13.65
CA VAL A 114 -6.08 -8.51 13.98
C VAL A 114 -5.23 -9.21 12.93
N TYR A 115 -4.28 -10.01 13.40
CA TYR A 115 -3.49 -10.90 12.58
C TYR A 115 -4.20 -12.25 12.50
N PHE A 116 -4.34 -12.76 11.29
CA PHE A 116 -4.85 -14.10 11.00
C PHE A 116 -3.67 -15.03 10.72
N ASP A 117 -3.95 -16.32 10.52
CA ASP A 117 -2.91 -17.27 10.10
C ASP A 117 -2.40 -16.91 8.69
N ASP A 118 -3.29 -16.42 7.82
CA ASP A 118 -2.98 -15.94 6.48
C ASP A 118 -3.67 -14.61 6.16
N GLY A 119 -3.22 -13.54 6.81
CA GLY A 119 -3.63 -12.17 6.49
C GLY A 119 -3.75 -11.24 7.69
N VAL A 120 -4.33 -10.07 7.44
CA VAL A 120 -4.54 -9.01 8.45
C VAL A 120 -5.83 -8.25 8.16
N GLY A 121 -6.47 -7.72 9.20
CA GLY A 121 -7.68 -6.92 9.03
C GLY A 121 -7.91 -5.94 10.17
N PRO A 122 -8.76 -4.91 9.97
CA PRO A 122 -9.16 -3.99 11.04
C PRO A 122 -10.19 -4.64 11.96
N VAL A 123 -10.14 -4.28 13.23
CA VAL A 123 -11.21 -4.56 14.20
C VAL A 123 -12.30 -3.49 14.06
N PHE A 124 -13.53 -3.92 13.79
CA PHE A 124 -14.72 -3.08 13.82
C PHE A 124 -15.48 -3.30 15.13
N GLU A 125 -15.77 -2.21 15.83
CA GLU A 125 -16.67 -2.18 17.00
C GLU A 125 -18.13 -2.06 16.55
#